data_AF-A0A9D6G0S4-F1
#
_entry.id   AF-A0A9D6G0S4-F1
#
_cell.length_a   1.000
_cell.length_b   1.000
_cell.length_c   1.000
_cell.angle_alpha   90.00
_cell.angle_beta   90.00
_cell.angle_gamma   90.00
#
_symmetry.space_group_name_H-M   'P 1'
#
loop_
_entity.id
_entity.type
_entity.pdbx_description
1 polymer ?
#
loop_
_entity_poly.entity_id
_entity_poly.type
_entity_poly.pdbx_seq_one_letter_code
_entity_poly.pdbx_strand_id
1 'polypeptide(L)'
;MKRIDKHASAETRAGRQDNTIFPTQGLSRSAFRRGRSTKAAPVYSPPDRAELVERLRQFRMFERIPLTVLDAVVAGAHPRTFHLGESIWRWGDSAREIALISSGFVKASRRGRNGASTTYGLYGPGDSMGLYAFWAGMRYPT
;
A
#
# COMPACT_ATOMS: atom_id res chain seq x y z
N MET A 1 16.76 57.88 -27.74
CA MET A 1 17.86 57.89 -26.74
C MET A 1 17.83 56.57 -25.98
N LYS A 2 18.94 55.80 -26.04
CA LYS A 2 19.39 54.61 -25.26
C LYS A 2 18.43 53.41 -25.09
N ARG A 3 18.68 52.20 -25.63
CA ARG A 3 19.76 51.17 -25.46
C ARG A 3 19.53 50.17 -24.28
N ILE A 4 19.29 48.90 -24.66
CA ILE A 4 19.81 47.56 -24.19
C ILE A 4 19.70 47.25 -22.67
N ASP A 5 19.34 46.07 -22.12
CA ASP A 5 19.92 44.73 -22.31
C ASP A 5 19.11 43.57 -21.69
N LYS A 6 19.39 42.36 -22.22
CA LYS A 6 19.00 41.02 -21.72
C LYS A 6 19.74 40.68 -20.41
N HIS A 7 19.11 39.90 -19.52
CA HIS A 7 19.70 38.81 -18.67
C HIS A 7 18.51 38.15 -17.92
N ALA A 8 18.12 36.90 -18.19
CA ALA A 8 18.65 35.62 -17.73
C ALA A 8 18.32 35.26 -16.25
N SER A 9 17.52 34.20 -16.12
CA SER A 9 17.39 33.19 -15.04
C SER A 9 17.13 33.59 -13.58
N ALA A 10 15.99 33.12 -13.06
CA ALA A 10 15.94 32.48 -11.75
C ALA A 10 14.91 31.35 -11.75
N GLU A 11 15.40 30.19 -11.34
CA GLU A 11 14.70 28.92 -11.25
C GLU A 11 13.55 28.95 -10.26
N THR A 12 12.45 28.27 -10.57
CA THR A 12 11.69 27.57 -9.54
C THR A 12 11.28 26.23 -10.12
N ARG A 13 12.18 25.25 -9.95
CA ARG A 13 11.86 23.83 -10.09
C ARG A 13 10.85 23.47 -9.00
N ALA A 14 9.57 23.65 -9.27
CA ALA A 14 8.53 22.94 -8.54
C ALA A 14 8.68 21.46 -8.94
N GLY A 15 9.30 20.68 -8.03
CA GLY A 15 9.48 19.25 -8.18
C GLY A 15 8.16 18.62 -8.57
N ARG A 16 8.14 18.07 -9.78
CA ARG A 16 7.09 17.22 -10.31
C ARG A 16 6.86 16.12 -9.27
N GLN A 17 5.75 16.20 -8.55
CA GLN A 17 5.23 15.06 -7.82
C GLN A 17 4.98 13.99 -8.87
N ASP A 18 5.83 12.97 -8.88
CA ASP A 18 5.57 11.73 -9.58
C ASP A 18 4.37 11.08 -8.88
N ASN A 19 3.20 11.58 -9.26
CA ASN A 19 1.92 10.97 -9.02
C ASN A 19 1.96 9.70 -9.86
N THR A 20 2.53 8.63 -9.32
CA THR A 20 2.45 7.28 -9.90
C THR A 20 1.00 6.84 -9.81
N ILE A 21 0.17 7.42 -10.67
CA ILE A 21 -1.10 6.88 -11.09
C ILE A 21 -0.72 5.55 -11.72
N PHE A 22 -0.90 4.45 -10.97
CA PHE A 22 -0.84 3.13 -11.58
C PHE A 22 -1.83 3.14 -12.74
N PRO A 23 -1.39 2.87 -13.98
CA PRO A 23 -2.28 2.86 -15.13
C PRO A 23 -3.18 1.63 -15.02
N THR A 24 -4.27 1.75 -14.26
CA THR A 24 -5.36 0.76 -14.24
C THR A 24 -6.01 0.63 -15.62
N GLN A 25 -5.76 1.59 -16.52
CA GLN A 25 -6.25 1.60 -17.90
C GLN A 25 -5.52 0.62 -18.85
N GLY A 26 -4.39 0.02 -18.46
CA GLY A 26 -3.63 -0.91 -19.31
C GLY A 26 -3.74 -2.40 -18.96
N LEU A 27 -4.35 -2.74 -17.82
CA LEU A 27 -4.39 -4.13 -17.36
C LEU A 27 -5.56 -4.88 -18.00
N SER A 28 -5.25 -5.93 -18.77
CA SER A 28 -6.25 -6.83 -19.35
C SER A 28 -7.19 -7.35 -18.27
N ARG A 29 -8.48 -7.54 -18.60
CA ARG A 29 -9.50 -8.10 -17.69
C ARG A 29 -9.08 -9.45 -17.10
N SER A 30 -8.15 -10.17 -17.75
CA SER A 30 -7.54 -11.40 -17.23
C SER A 30 -6.65 -11.20 -16.00
N ALA A 31 -6.03 -10.03 -15.81
CA ALA A 31 -5.25 -9.70 -14.61
C ALA A 31 -6.12 -9.68 -13.33
N PHE A 32 -7.43 -9.51 -13.50
CA PHE A 32 -8.42 -9.57 -12.42
C PHE A 32 -9.11 -10.94 -12.30
N ARG A 33 -8.78 -11.92 -13.15
CA ARG A 33 -9.33 -13.28 -13.00
C ARG A 33 -8.70 -13.95 -11.78
N ARG A 34 -9.56 -14.56 -10.97
CA ARG A 34 -9.17 -15.45 -9.88
C ARG A 34 -8.65 -16.77 -10.46
N GLY A 35 -7.41 -16.79 -10.96
CA GLY A 35 -6.76 -18.03 -11.39
C GLY A 35 -6.47 -18.90 -10.18
N ARG A 36 -6.85 -20.19 -10.18
CA ARG A 36 -6.35 -21.13 -9.16
C ARG A 36 -4.83 -21.19 -9.28
N SER A 37 -4.11 -20.52 -8.38
CA SER A 37 -2.68 -20.80 -8.21
C SER A 37 -2.55 -22.17 -7.57
N THR A 38 -2.08 -23.15 -8.34
CA THR A 38 -1.73 -24.51 -7.86
C THR A 38 -0.33 -24.58 -7.27
N LYS A 39 0.42 -23.46 -7.26
CA LYS A 39 1.74 -23.40 -6.64
C LYS A 39 1.55 -23.40 -5.13
N ALA A 40 2.07 -24.42 -4.45
CA ALA A 40 2.16 -24.45 -2.99
C ALA A 40 2.75 -23.10 -2.54
N ALA A 41 2.08 -22.44 -1.59
CA ALA A 41 2.59 -21.20 -1.03
C ALA A 41 4.02 -21.48 -0.53
N PRO A 42 5.00 -20.61 -0.84
CA PRO A 42 6.33 -20.79 -0.27
C PRO A 42 6.19 -20.89 1.26
N VAL A 43 6.89 -21.84 1.86
CA VAL A 43 6.93 -21.99 3.31
C VAL A 43 7.50 -20.70 3.88
N TYR A 44 6.60 -19.83 4.36
CA TYR A 44 6.99 -18.55 4.92
C TYR A 44 7.49 -18.80 6.33
N SER A 45 8.81 -18.80 6.49
CA SER A 45 9.40 -18.70 7.82
C SER A 45 9.13 -17.31 8.36
N PRO A 46 8.67 -17.15 9.61
CA PRO A 46 8.51 -15.84 10.20
C PRO A 46 9.82 -15.05 10.07
N PRO A 47 9.80 -13.83 9.50
CA PRO A 47 10.99 -13.02 9.35
C PRO A 47 11.54 -12.70 10.72
N ASP A 48 12.86 -12.65 10.83
CA ASP A 48 13.48 -12.20 12.06
C ASP A 48 13.28 -10.68 12.24
N ARG A 49 13.69 -10.19 13.40
CA ARG A 49 13.54 -8.78 13.77
C ARG A 49 14.27 -7.84 12.80
N ALA A 50 15.48 -8.20 12.38
CA ALA A 50 16.30 -7.37 11.50
C ALA A 50 15.65 -7.29 10.11
N GLU A 51 15.16 -8.42 9.61
CA GLU A 51 14.42 -8.48 8.35
C GLU A 51 13.13 -7.64 8.41
N LEU A 52 12.42 -7.64 9.54
CA LEU A 52 11.24 -6.79 9.72
C LEU A 52 11.57 -5.30 9.71
N VAL A 53 12.66 -4.88 10.35
CA VAL A 53 13.15 -3.50 10.29
C VAL A 53 13.40 -3.08 8.84
N GLU A 54 14.11 -3.91 8.07
CA GLU A 54 14.42 -3.63 6.66
C GLU A 54 13.15 -3.56 5.81
N ARG A 55 12.20 -4.48 6.01
CA ARG A 55 10.90 -4.45 5.33
C ARG A 55 10.13 -3.18 5.66
N LEU A 56 10.08 -2.75 6.92
CA LEU A 56 9.39 -1.53 7.31
C LEU A 56 10.03 -0.28 6.70
N ARG A 57 11.36 -0.23 6.56
CA ARG A 57 12.07 0.89 5.90
C ARG A 57 11.66 1.11 4.45
N GLN A 58 11.13 0.09 3.77
CA GLN A 58 10.64 0.21 2.39
C GLN A 58 9.36 1.06 2.28
N PHE A 59 8.63 1.25 3.38
CA PHE A 59 7.43 2.06 3.39
C PHE A 59 7.78 3.52 3.66
N ARG A 60 7.33 4.42 2.77
CA ARG A 60 7.54 5.87 2.87
C ARG A 60 7.25 6.46 4.26
N MET A 61 6.22 5.96 4.94
CA MET A 61 5.83 6.46 6.27
C MET A 61 6.86 6.15 7.37
N PHE A 62 7.72 5.15 7.17
CA PHE A 62 8.76 4.74 8.12
C PHE A 62 10.18 5.16 7.69
N GLU A 63 10.34 5.69 6.46
CA GLU A 63 11.64 6.05 5.87
C GLU A 63 12.47 6.96 6.81
N ARG A 64 11.81 7.93 7.46
CA ARG A 64 12.45 8.95 8.32
C ARG A 64 12.31 8.71 9.82
N ILE A 65 11.77 7.57 10.23
CA ILE A 65 11.56 7.28 11.66
C ILE A 65 12.87 6.77 12.27
N PRO A 66 13.29 7.24 13.47
CA PRO A 66 14.47 6.72 14.16
C PRO A 66 14.39 5.21 14.40
N LEU A 67 15.52 4.51 14.39
CA LEU A 67 15.56 3.05 14.57
C LEU A 67 14.92 2.61 15.90
N THR A 68 15.13 3.36 16.97
CA THR A 68 14.54 3.09 18.30
C THR A 68 13.01 3.10 18.29
N VAL A 69 12.39 3.96 17.47
CA VAL A 69 10.93 4.01 17.31
C VAL A 69 10.46 2.89 16.39
N LEU A 70 11.23 2.61 15.34
CA LEU A 70 10.93 1.50 14.43
C LEU A 70 10.96 0.15 15.15
N ASP A 71 11.85 -0.01 16.10
CA ASP A 71 11.94 -1.19 16.97
C ASP A 71 10.67 -1.43 17.78
N ALA A 72 10.02 -0.36 18.27
CA ALA A 72 8.73 -0.46 18.95
C ALA A 72 7.61 -0.87 17.99
N VAL A 73 7.66 -0.39 16.73
CA VAL A 73 6.72 -0.82 15.68
C VAL A 73 6.91 -2.31 15.36
N VAL A 74 8.16 -2.76 15.22
CA VAL A 74 8.48 -4.18 14.97
C VAL A 74 7.98 -5.07 16.08
N ALA A 75 8.09 -4.65 17.35
CA ALA A 75 7.60 -5.41 18.49
C ALA A 75 6.07 -5.65 18.46
N GLY A 76 5.30 -4.75 17.84
CA GLY A 76 3.85 -4.89 17.63
C GLY A 76 3.46 -5.40 16.24
N ALA A 77 4.42 -5.64 15.35
CA ALA A 77 4.14 -6.08 13.98
C ALA A 77 3.92 -7.59 13.92
N HIS A 78 2.89 -8.02 13.19
CA HIS A 78 2.57 -9.43 12.99
C HIS A 78 2.67 -9.79 11.51
N PRO A 79 3.71 -10.56 11.10
CA PRO A 79 3.81 -11.08 9.76
C PRO A 79 2.64 -12.03 9.47
N ARG A 80 1.90 -11.80 8.39
CA ARG A 80 0.76 -12.63 7.98
C ARG A 80 0.84 -12.92 6.48
N THR A 81 0.51 -14.15 6.12
CA THR A 81 0.41 -14.60 4.73
C THR A 81 -1.03 -14.94 4.43
N PHE A 82 -1.51 -14.51 3.25
CA PHE A 82 -2.85 -14.78 2.77
C PHE A 82 -2.79 -15.50 1.43
N HIS A 83 -3.62 -16.52 1.27
CA HIS A 83 -3.83 -17.18 -0.01
C HIS A 83 -4.74 -16.36 -0.92
N LEU A 84 -4.68 -16.64 -2.21
CA LEU A 84 -5.54 -15.98 -3.18
C LEU A 84 -7.02 -16.19 -2.84
N GLY A 85 -7.74 -15.08 -2.64
CA GLY A 85 -9.17 -15.07 -2.34
C GLY A 85 -9.48 -15.03 -0.84
N GLU A 86 -8.49 -15.15 0.04
CA GLU A 86 -8.64 -14.83 1.45
C GLU A 86 -8.83 -13.32 1.64
N SER A 87 -9.40 -12.94 2.78
CA SER A 87 -9.69 -11.55 3.12
C SER A 87 -8.87 -11.15 4.34
N ILE A 88 -8.23 -9.99 4.27
CA ILE A 88 -7.52 -9.42 5.44
C ILE A 88 -8.55 -8.97 6.49
N TRP A 89 -9.57 -8.25 6.04
CA TRP A 89 -10.77 -7.89 6.79
C TRP A 89 -11.98 -7.87 5.86
N ARG A 90 -13.17 -7.68 6.44
CA ARG A 90 -14.44 -7.53 5.74
C ARG A 90 -15.07 -6.19 6.06
N TRP A 91 -15.96 -5.76 5.16
CA TRP A 91 -16.82 -4.60 5.39
C TRP A 91 -17.51 -4.67 6.76
N GLY A 92 -17.38 -3.60 7.53
CA GLY A 92 -18.01 -3.48 8.85
C GLY A 92 -17.17 -4.05 9.99
N ASP A 93 -16.05 -4.72 9.73
CA ASP A 93 -15.13 -5.13 10.80
C ASP A 93 -14.58 -3.90 11.52
N SER A 94 -14.40 -3.99 12.84
CA SER A 94 -13.77 -2.91 13.62
C SER A 94 -12.32 -2.72 13.16
N ALA A 95 -11.91 -1.49 12.88
CA ALA A 95 -10.51 -1.22 12.54
C ALA A 95 -9.63 -1.40 13.78
N ARG A 96 -8.66 -2.31 13.67
CA ARG A 96 -7.75 -2.68 14.78
C ARG A 96 -6.30 -2.79 14.34
N GLU A 97 -6.06 -2.88 13.03
CA GLU A 97 -4.73 -3.06 12.46
C GLU A 97 -4.55 -2.23 11.19
N ILE A 98 -3.28 -2.01 10.84
CA ILE A 98 -2.88 -1.43 9.56
C ILE A 98 -2.15 -2.53 8.81
N ALA A 99 -2.56 -2.80 7.58
CA ALA A 99 -1.86 -3.77 6.75
C ALA A 99 -0.78 -3.07 5.94
N LEU A 100 0.43 -3.61 5.99
CA LEU A 100 1.58 -3.20 5.22
C LEU A 100 1.87 -4.29 4.20
N ILE A 101 1.75 -3.99 2.92
CA ILE A 101 1.89 -5.01 1.88
C ILE A 101 3.36 -5.13 1.52
N SER A 102 4.00 -6.23 1.94
CA SER A 102 5.40 -6.51 1.59
C SER A 102 5.55 -7.27 0.27
N SER A 103 4.53 -8.04 -0.12
CA SER A 103 4.53 -8.85 -1.34
C SER A 103 3.11 -9.16 -1.79
N GLY A 104 2.95 -9.47 -3.09
CA GLY A 104 1.65 -9.78 -3.68
C GLY A 104 0.77 -8.54 -3.90
N PHE A 105 -0.52 -8.77 -4.13
CA PHE A 105 -1.50 -7.71 -4.38
C PHE A 105 -2.79 -7.95 -3.62
N VAL A 106 -3.35 -6.87 -3.08
CA VAL A 106 -4.60 -6.88 -2.32
C VAL A 106 -5.58 -5.92 -2.98
N LYS A 107 -6.81 -6.38 -3.18
CA LYS A 107 -7.87 -5.59 -3.79
C LYS A 107 -8.86 -5.13 -2.73
N ALA A 108 -9.03 -3.82 -2.57
CA ALA A 108 -10.13 -3.28 -1.79
C ALA A 108 -11.39 -3.21 -2.65
N SER A 109 -12.42 -3.96 -2.28
CA SER A 109 -13.67 -3.97 -3.03
C SER A 109 -14.86 -4.18 -2.12
N ARG A 110 -15.99 -3.53 -2.43
CA ARG A 110 -17.26 -3.76 -1.74
C ARG A 110 -18.24 -4.43 -2.68
N ARG A 111 -19.04 -5.34 -2.12
CA ARG A 111 -20.15 -5.94 -2.83
C ARG A 111 -21.43 -5.17 -2.51
N GLY A 112 -22.08 -4.66 -3.55
CA GLY A 112 -23.40 -4.03 -3.45
C GLY A 112 -24.51 -5.06 -3.22
N ARG A 113 -25.70 -4.58 -2.83
CA ARG A 113 -26.88 -5.43 -2.57
C ARG A 113 -27.36 -6.21 -3.80
N ASN A 114 -27.09 -5.70 -5.00
CA ASN A 114 -27.36 -6.37 -6.27
C ASN A 114 -26.30 -7.42 -6.65
N GLY A 115 -25.33 -7.69 -5.77
CA GLY A 115 -24.26 -8.66 -5.99
C GLY A 115 -23.08 -8.11 -6.81
N ALA A 116 -23.16 -6.90 -7.35
CA ALA A 116 -22.07 -6.27 -8.10
C ALA A 116 -20.90 -5.91 -7.16
N SER A 117 -19.66 -6.12 -7.61
CA SER A 117 -18.46 -5.77 -6.86
C SER A 117 -17.82 -4.51 -7.42
N THR A 118 -17.73 -3.47 -6.60
CA THR A 118 -17.01 -2.24 -6.93
C THR A 118 -15.62 -2.33 -6.31
N THR A 119 -14.58 -2.15 -7.14
CA THR A 119 -13.19 -2.12 -6.69
C THR A 119 -12.77 -0.66 -6.48
N TYR A 120 -12.26 -0.34 -5.30
CA TYR A 120 -11.81 1.01 -4.94
C TYR A 120 -10.31 1.20 -5.13
N GLY A 121 -9.55 0.10 -5.06
CA GLY A 121 -8.11 0.16 -5.23
C GLY A 121 -7.48 -1.23 -5.29
N LEU A 122 -6.29 -1.27 -5.88
CA LEU A 122 -5.38 -2.40 -5.86
C LEU A 122 -4.08 -1.92 -5.21
N TYR A 123 -3.63 -2.64 -4.19
CA TYR A 123 -2.50 -2.27 -3.34
C TYR A 123 -1.43 -3.36 -3.48
N GLY A 124 -0.18 -2.95 -3.62
CA GLY A 124 0.98 -3.80 -3.83
C GLY A 124 2.13 -3.49 -2.87
N PRO A 125 3.34 -4.00 -3.14
CA PRO A 125 4.49 -3.82 -2.26
C PRO A 125 4.79 -2.34 -1.96
N GLY A 126 4.91 -1.99 -0.68
CA GLY A 126 5.14 -0.62 -0.21
C GLY A 126 3.86 0.17 0.08
N ASP A 127 2.69 -0.34 -0.31
CA ASP A 127 1.40 0.27 0.02
C ASP A 127 0.94 -0.11 1.43
N SER A 128 0.12 0.77 2.01
CA SER A 128 -0.57 0.52 3.27
C SER A 128 -2.08 0.59 3.10
N MET A 129 -2.79 -0.22 3.89
CA MET A 129 -4.25 -0.27 3.90
C MET A 129 -4.78 -0.12 5.32
N GLY A 130 -5.98 0.43 5.45
CA GLY A 130 -6.67 0.55 6.74
C GLY A 130 -6.21 1.72 7.62
N LEU A 131 -5.15 2.44 7.24
CA LEU A 131 -4.57 3.56 7.99
C LEU A 131 -5.63 4.58 8.42
N TYR A 132 -6.45 5.07 7.49
CA TYR A 132 -7.50 6.04 7.80
C TYR A 132 -8.58 5.49 8.74
N ALA A 133 -9.03 4.25 8.51
CA ALA A 133 -10.07 3.63 9.34
C ALA A 133 -9.57 3.39 10.77
N PHE A 134 -8.31 2.97 10.92
CA PHE A 134 -7.64 2.80 12.20
C PHE A 134 -7.55 4.12 12.97
N TRP A 135 -7.00 5.18 12.33
CA TRP A 135 -6.84 6.49 12.97
C TRP A 135 -8.17 7.16 13.33
N ALA A 136 -9.19 7.02 12.49
CA ALA A 136 -10.49 7.62 12.72
C ALA A 136 -11.40 6.81 13.66
N GLY A 137 -10.94 5.65 14.17
CA GLY A 137 -11.73 4.78 15.05
C GLY A 137 -12.98 4.20 14.37
N MET A 138 -12.93 4.02 13.05
CA MET A 138 -14.08 3.59 12.24
C MET A 138 -14.07 2.07 12.03
N ARG A 139 -15.11 1.57 11.35
CA ARG A 139 -15.12 0.22 10.77
C ARG A 139 -14.49 0.25 9.37
N TYR A 140 -13.89 -0.85 8.93
CA TYR A 140 -13.34 -0.93 7.58
C TYR A 140 -14.46 -0.76 6.53
N PRO A 141 -14.28 0.15 5.55
CA PRO A 141 -15.32 0.49 4.58
C PRO A 141 -15.40 -0.49 3.40
N THR A 142 -14.50 -1.48 3.33
CA THR A 142 -14.34 -2.45 2.24
C THR A 142 -14.18 -3.85 2.78
#